data_AF-A0AAV0FEP2-F1
#
_entry.id   AF-A0AAV0FEP2-F1
#
_cell.length_a   1.000
_cell.length_b   1.000
_cell.length_c   1.000
_cell.angle_alpha   90.00
_cell.angle_beta   90.00
_cell.angle_gamma   90.00
#
_symmetry.space_group_name_H-M   'P 1'
#
loop_
_entity.id
_entity.type
_entity.pdbx_description
1 polymer ?
#
loop_
_entity_poly.entity_id
_entity_poly.type
_entity_poly.pdbx_seq_one_letter_code
_entity_poly.pdbx_strand_id
1 'polypeptide(L)'
;MDGETMELYELNYSDLSLLSSEKVAESPEEAQRLESVARMVMETLGPNGPGLLAITGVPRASSFRRNLLPLARKLALLSDEDRKKLLKITKARRPTPA
;
A
#
# COMPACT_ATOMS: atom_id res chain seq x y z
N MET A 1 4.08 -29.35 -1.23
CA MET A 1 4.58 -28.07 -0.71
C MET A 1 3.45 -27.51 0.11
N ASP A 2 3.40 -27.86 1.38
CA ASP A 2 2.40 -27.33 2.31
C ASP A 2 2.68 -25.83 2.44
N GLY A 3 1.74 -25.02 1.94
CA GLY A 3 1.89 -23.56 1.96
C GLY A 3 1.70 -23.08 3.39
N GLU A 4 2.81 -22.86 4.09
CA GLU A 4 2.81 -22.16 5.37
C GLU A 4 2.18 -20.78 5.17
N THR A 5 1.02 -20.54 5.80
CA THR A 5 0.35 -19.25 5.76
C THR A 5 1.10 -18.31 6.69
N MET A 6 1.84 -17.36 6.11
CA MET A 6 2.52 -16.34 6.89
C MET A 6 1.52 -15.36 7.49
N GLU A 7 1.46 -15.29 8.81
CA GLU A 7 0.70 -14.26 9.52
C GLU A 7 1.38 -12.91 9.38
N LEU A 8 0.62 -11.90 8.97
CA LEU A 8 1.13 -10.55 8.75
C LEU A 8 0.82 -9.68 9.96
N TYR A 9 1.76 -8.81 10.30
CA TYR A 9 1.46 -7.71 11.21
C TYR A 9 0.38 -6.82 10.60
N GLU A 10 -0.73 -6.63 11.33
CA GLU A 10 -1.83 -5.77 10.94
C GLU A 10 -1.67 -4.38 11.54
N LEU A 11 -1.51 -3.37 10.67
CA LEU A 11 -1.41 -1.96 11.03
C LEU A 11 -2.70 -1.24 10.67
N ASN A 12 -3.28 -0.50 11.61
CA ASN A 12 -4.46 0.33 11.32
C ASN A 12 -4.06 1.55 10.47
N TYR A 13 -4.90 1.88 9.49
CA TYR A 13 -4.73 3.07 8.65
C TYR A 13 -4.62 4.38 9.44
N SER A 14 -5.34 4.53 10.57
CA SER A 14 -5.24 5.73 11.41
C SER A 14 -3.83 5.92 11.94
N ASP A 15 -3.20 4.85 12.41
CA ASP A 15 -1.86 4.88 12.97
C ASP A 15 -0.82 5.15 11.88
N LEU A 16 -0.98 4.53 10.71
CA LEU A 16 -0.14 4.84 9.55
C LEU A 16 -0.26 6.32 9.15
N SER A 17 -1.47 6.87 9.17
CA SER A 17 -1.71 8.28 8.86
C SER A 17 -1.06 9.21 9.89
N LEU A 18 -1.05 8.83 11.17
CA LEU A 18 -0.38 9.58 12.23
C LEU A 18 1.15 9.51 12.06
N LEU A 19 1.71 8.33 11.81
CA LEU A 19 3.14 8.13 11.55
C LEU A 19 3.64 8.92 10.33
N SER A 20 2.78 9.10 9.32
CA SER A 20 3.11 9.85 8.10
C SER A 20 2.87 11.36 8.24
N SER A 21 2.24 11.82 9.32
CA SER A 21 1.89 13.23 9.52
C SER A 21 2.93 13.92 10.39
N GLU A 22 3.22 15.20 10.11
CA GLU A 22 4.05 16.06 10.98
C GLU A 22 3.34 16.46 12.29
N LYS A 23 2.23 15.79 12.63
CA LYS A 23 1.44 16.12 13.82
C LYS A 23 2.10 15.50 15.04
N VAL A 24 2.19 16.30 16.09
CA VAL A 24 2.68 15.85 17.40
C VAL A 24 1.57 15.10 18.10
N ALA A 25 1.92 13.99 18.77
CA ALA A 25 0.99 13.24 19.60
C ALA A 25 0.30 14.14 20.62
N GLU A 26 -1.00 13.92 20.84
CA GLU A 26 -1.83 14.76 21.71
C GLU A 26 -1.62 14.43 23.19
N SER A 27 -1.08 13.24 23.49
CA SER A 27 -0.75 12.79 24.84
C SER A 27 0.55 11.97 24.90
N PRO A 28 1.20 11.87 26.06
CA PRO A 28 2.38 11.03 26.24
C PRO A 28 2.08 9.53 26.03
N GLU A 29 0.88 9.06 26.40
CA GLU A 29 0.45 7.68 26.15
C GLU A 29 0.30 7.40 24.65
N GLU A 30 -0.26 8.36 23.91
CA GLU A 30 -0.36 8.25 22.45
C GLU A 30 1.03 8.23 21.79
N ALA A 31 1.95 9.07 22.25
CA ALA A 31 3.33 9.08 21.77
C ALA A 31 4.02 7.73 21.98
N GLN A 32 3.90 7.15 23.18
CA GLN A 32 4.50 5.85 23.51
C GLN A 32 3.89 4.70 22.69
N ARG A 33 2.57 4.75 22.48
CA ARG A 33 1.87 3.80 21.61
C ARG A 33 2.37 3.91 20.17
N LEU A 34 2.46 5.13 19.64
CA LEU A 34 2.87 5.39 18.27
C LEU A 34 4.35 5.01 18.03
N GLU A 35 5.22 5.24 19.00
CA GLU A 35 6.61 4.78 18.98
C GLU A 35 6.70 3.25 18.90
N SER A 36 5.88 2.55 19.68
CA SER A 36 5.81 1.08 19.64
C SER A 36 5.31 0.56 18.30
N VAL A 37 4.31 1.23 17.71
CA VAL A 37 3.84 0.91 16.34
C VAL A 37 4.95 1.16 15.32
N ALA A 38 5.64 2.30 15.39
CA ALA A 38 6.76 2.63 14.51
C ALA A 38 7.87 1.57 14.57
N ARG A 39 8.20 1.10 15.78
CA ARG A 39 9.16 0.02 16.01
C ARG A 39 8.73 -1.27 15.32
N MET A 40 7.48 -1.69 15.51
CA MET A 40 6.93 -2.89 14.85
C MET A 40 6.96 -2.77 13.33
N VAL A 41 6.65 -1.59 12.77
CA VAL A 41 6.74 -1.34 11.32
C VAL A 41 8.18 -1.50 10.83
N MET A 42 9.14 -0.92 11.53
CA MET A 42 10.57 -1.02 11.17
C MET A 42 11.10 -2.44 11.30
N GLU A 43 10.70 -3.20 12.31
CA GLU A 43 11.06 -4.61 12.49
C GLU A 43 10.45 -5.47 11.39
N THR A 44 9.18 -5.26 11.06
CA THR A 44 8.44 -6.04 10.06
C THR A 44 8.94 -5.78 8.63
N LEU A 45 9.25 -4.52 8.31
CA LEU A 45 9.75 -4.11 7.00
C LEU A 45 11.29 -4.12 6.91
N GLY A 46 11.97 -4.40 8.01
CA GLY A 46 13.42 -4.42 8.11
C GLY A 46 14.05 -5.65 7.45
N PRO A 47 15.39 -5.72 7.39
CA PRO A 47 16.13 -6.78 6.67
C PRO A 47 15.89 -8.19 7.23
N ASN A 48 15.52 -8.30 8.51
CA ASN A 48 15.20 -9.57 9.17
C ASN A 48 13.69 -9.82 9.27
N GLY A 49 12.88 -8.85 8.82
CA GLY A 49 11.43 -8.95 8.84
C GLY A 49 10.90 -9.65 7.58
N PRO A 50 9.61 -10.00 7.58
CA PRO A 50 8.94 -10.53 6.40
C PRO A 50 8.96 -9.61 5.18
N GLY A 51 9.27 -8.32 5.37
CA GLY A 51 9.28 -7.32 4.29
C GLY A 51 7.87 -6.92 3.83
N LEU A 52 6.82 -7.40 4.50
CA LEU A 52 5.44 -7.06 4.20
C LEU A 52 4.55 -7.03 5.45
N LEU A 53 3.52 -6.20 5.41
CA LEU A 53 2.53 -6.02 6.46
C LEU A 53 1.15 -5.79 5.84
N ALA A 54 0.10 -5.96 6.65
CA ALA A 54 -1.27 -5.72 6.22
C ALA A 54 -1.77 -4.38 6.78
N ILE A 55 -2.35 -3.52 5.93
CA ILE A 55 -3.05 -2.31 6.39
C ILE A 55 -4.54 -2.60 6.54
N THR A 56 -5.09 -2.35 7.72
CA THR A 56 -6.50 -2.49 8.04
C THR A 56 -7.18 -1.13 8.20
N GLY A 57 -8.51 -1.09 8.16
CA GLY A 57 -9.26 0.16 8.37
C GLY A 57 -9.14 1.20 7.25
N VAL A 58 -8.60 0.85 6.07
CA VAL A 58 -8.45 1.78 4.95
C VAL A 58 -9.82 2.28 4.47
N PRO A 59 -10.10 3.60 4.48
CA PRO A 59 -11.38 4.15 4.06
C PRO A 59 -11.75 3.72 2.64
N ARG A 60 -13.00 3.27 2.47
CA ARG A 60 -13.60 2.90 1.17
C ARG A 60 -12.90 1.76 0.42
N ALA A 61 -11.86 1.12 0.97
CA ALA A 61 -11.10 0.06 0.29
C ALA A 61 -11.98 -1.11 -0.18
N SER A 62 -12.95 -1.54 0.65
CA SER A 62 -13.91 -2.59 0.29
C SER A 62 -14.82 -2.19 -0.88
N SER A 63 -15.24 -0.92 -0.93
CA SER A 63 -16.04 -0.39 -2.05
C SER A 63 -15.22 -0.31 -3.33
N PHE A 64 -13.97 0.15 -3.25
CA PHE A 64 -13.06 0.19 -4.39
C PHE A 64 -12.75 -1.20 -4.92
N ARG A 65 -12.47 -2.18 -4.05
CA ARG A 65 -12.26 -3.57 -4.47
C ARG A 65 -13.48 -4.10 -5.24
N ARG A 66 -14.69 -3.92 -4.72
CA ARG A 66 -15.92 -4.38 -5.39
C ARG A 66 -16.15 -3.73 -6.75
N ASN A 67 -15.83 -2.44 -6.87
CA ASN A 67 -16.12 -1.68 -8.09
C ASN A 67 -15.00 -1.76 -9.13
N LEU A 68 -13.73 -1.77 -8.71
CA LEU A 68 -12.56 -1.68 -9.59
C LEU A 68 -11.99 -3.04 -9.98
N LEU A 69 -11.99 -4.03 -9.08
CA LEU A 69 -11.41 -5.35 -9.36
C LEU A 69 -12.06 -6.02 -10.58
N PRO A 70 -13.39 -5.97 -10.78
CA PRO A 70 -14.00 -6.49 -12.01
C PRO A 70 -13.58 -5.74 -13.28
N LEU A 71 -13.28 -4.45 -13.18
CA LEU A 71 -12.83 -3.63 -14.31
C LEU A 71 -11.38 -3.93 -14.71
N ALA A 72 -10.53 -4.33 -13.76
CA ALA A 72 -9.15 -4.71 -14.04
C ALA A 72 -9.06 -5.85 -15.06
N ARG A 73 -9.95 -6.84 -14.97
CA ARG A 73 -10.05 -7.92 -15.97
C ARG A 73 -10.45 -7.38 -17.34
N LYS A 74 -11.43 -6.50 -17.41
CA LYS A 74 -11.87 -5.88 -18.68
C LYS A 74 -10.71 -5.10 -19.32
N LEU A 75 -9.98 -4.33 -18.53
CA LEU A 75 -8.79 -3.58 -18.96
C LEU A 75 -7.67 -4.49 -19.49
N ALA A 76 -7.44 -5.64 -18.84
CA ALA A 76 -6.42 -6.60 -19.25
C ALA A 76 -6.74 -7.26 -20.60
N LEU A 77 -8.03 -7.45 -20.90
CA LEU A 77 -8.51 -8.05 -22.16
C LEU A 77 -8.61 -7.06 -23.33
N LEU A 78 -8.44 -5.76 -23.10
CA LEU A 78 -8.41 -4.78 -24.19
C LEU A 78 -7.20 -5.00 -25.10
N SER A 79 -7.35 -4.58 -26.36
CA SER A 79 -6.23 -4.47 -27.29
C SER A 79 -5.18 -3.47 -26.76
N ASP A 80 -3.94 -3.61 -27.21
CA ASP A 80 -2.88 -2.67 -26.85
C ASP A 80 -3.22 -1.22 -27.25
N GLU A 81 -3.88 -1.03 -28.39
CA GLU A 81 -4.27 0.29 -28.87
C GLU A 81 -5.37 0.92 -28.00
N ASP A 82 -6.39 0.15 -27.62
CA ASP A 82 -7.46 0.64 -26.74
C ASP A 82 -6.94 0.89 -25.32
N ARG A 83 -6.06 0.03 -24.83
CA ARG A 83 -5.40 0.19 -23.53
C ARG A 83 -4.51 1.43 -23.51
N LYS A 84 -3.75 1.73 -24.57
CA LYS A 84 -2.94 2.97 -24.68
C LYS A 84 -3.81 4.23 -24.66
N LYS A 85 -4.93 4.23 -25.40
CA LYS A 85 -5.89 5.34 -25.42
C LYS A 85 -6.48 5.59 -24.03
N LEU A 86 -6.88 4.52 -23.33
CA LEU A 86 -7.50 4.60 -22.02
C LEU A 86 -6.52 5.00 -20.91
N LEU A 87 -5.33 4.41 -20.88
CA LEU A 87 -4.33 4.65 -19.84
C LEU A 87 -3.48 5.90 -20.08
N LYS A 88 -3.67 6.60 -21.21
CA LYS A 88 -2.85 7.75 -21.62
C LYS A 88 -1.34 7.46 -21.47
N ILE A 89 -0.92 6.22 -21.74
CA ILE A 89 0.49 5.85 -21.71
C ILE A 89 1.13 6.51 -22.92
N THR A 90 1.55 7.76 -22.75
CA THR A 90 2.46 8.39 -23.68
C THR A 90 3.77 7.62 -23.57
N LYS A 91 4.34 7.21 -24.71
CA LYS A 91 5.69 6.63 -24.70
C LYS A 91 6.58 7.61 -23.95
N ALA A 92 7.12 7.21 -22.79
CA ALA A 92 8.13 7.97 -22.10
C ALA A 92 9.20 8.33 -23.14
N ARG A 93 9.39 9.64 -23.35
CA ARG A 93 10.38 10.17 -24.28
C ARG A 93 11.72 9.56 -23.86
N ARG A 94 12.28 8.65 -24.66
CA ARG A 94 13.63 8.13 -24.37
C ARG A 94 14.56 9.35 -24.36
N PRO A 95 15.41 9.54 -23.33
CA PRO A 95 16.39 10.60 -23.36
C PRO A 95 17.31 10.34 -24.57
N THR A 96 17.37 11.33 -25.47
CA THR A 96 18.39 11.37 -26.53
C THR A 96 19.76 11.43 -25.84
N PRO A 97 20.69 10.52 -26.17
CA PRO A 97 22.06 10.66 -25.69
C PRO A 97 22.67 11.96 -26.24
N ALA A 98 23.41 12.64 -25.38
CA ALA A 98 24.15 13.87 -25.68
C ALA A 98 25.31 13.61 -26.65
#